data_AF-A0A2N2VDL3-F1
#
_entry.id   AF-A0A2N2VDL3-F1
#
_cell.length_a   1.000
_cell.length_b   1.000
_cell.length_c   1.000
_cell.angle_alpha   90.00
_cell.angle_beta   90.00
_cell.angle_gamma   90.00
#
_symmetry.space_group_name_H-M   'P 1'
#
loop_
_entity.id
_entity.type
_entity.pdbx_description
1 polymer ?
#
loop_
_entity_poly.entity_id
_entity_poly.type
_entity_poly.pdbx_seq_one_letter_code
_entity_poly.pdbx_strand_id
1 'polypeptide(L)'
;MRRLLAWLAGTLLVLVLAAGGLLLAAFERQALVSRPATITPESIAQARRLLLTNDPRRLQAGEVRRTVIPAGLLDAAVNYAATRFANGRGALMLAGTQAELRLSLQPAWLAGTGHLNIAATLRSAAGLPAIASLRLGSLPLPSALAEPLLGLLLASVGYGREWHLARQAIREVRFEGDYRRIIVGYIWQPALLEHARSLAVAPPEQELIRIAQSNLAGLLAARAPGSRIPLEKVLGPLLAADDTLAGRRATLLVLAAFLAERNLATLLPEAAAWTRVQPLQLTLAGRYDSAQHFVISAALAAWAGEPLAEAIGLYKELADARHGYGFSFADLAADRAGTSFGELLLSRSPELDQLLGTDFTDTDLLPPLDGLPEYLRQREFHQRYGGPGNPAYDRLIAEIERRLLALPLYRRNGAS
;
A
#
# COMPACT_ATOMS: atom_id res chain seq x y z
N MET A 1 46.15 -6.73 38.24
CA MET A 1 45.79 -6.66 36.80
C MET A 1 45.16 -7.93 36.26
N ARG A 2 45.79 -9.12 36.33
CA ARG A 2 45.20 -10.39 35.82
C ARG A 2 43.82 -10.76 36.40
N ARG A 3 43.60 -10.57 37.71
CA ARG A 3 42.30 -10.81 38.35
C ARG A 3 41.21 -9.84 37.89
N LEU A 4 41.55 -8.57 37.66
CA LEU A 4 40.62 -7.55 37.14
C LEU A 4 40.21 -7.87 35.69
N LEU A 5 41.18 -8.25 34.85
CA LEU A 5 40.93 -8.66 33.47
C LEU A 5 40.07 -9.93 33.38
N ALA A 6 40.31 -10.91 34.28
CA ALA A 6 39.48 -12.11 34.36
C ALA A 6 38.04 -11.80 34.79
N TRP A 7 37.84 -10.87 35.74
CA TRP A 7 36.51 -10.40 36.12
C TRP A 7 35.81 -9.66 34.98
N LEU A 8 36.50 -8.74 34.29
CA LEU A 8 35.94 -8.03 33.14
C LEU A 8 35.57 -8.99 31.99
N ALA A 9 36.43 -9.96 31.69
CA ALA A 9 36.16 -10.97 30.68
C ALA A 9 35.00 -11.89 31.09
N GLY A 10 34.91 -12.28 32.36
CA GLY A 10 33.79 -13.05 32.91
C GLY A 10 32.47 -12.29 32.82
N THR A 11 32.46 -11.02 33.22
CA THR A 11 31.27 -10.15 33.11
C THR A 11 30.85 -9.95 31.66
N LEU A 12 31.81 -9.71 30.76
CA LEU A 12 31.54 -9.59 29.32
C LEU A 12 30.93 -10.88 28.77
N LEU A 13 31.49 -12.04 29.13
CA LEU A 13 30.96 -13.33 28.70
C LEU A 13 29.53 -13.56 29.20
N VAL A 14 29.25 -13.25 30.47
CA VAL A 14 27.90 -13.35 31.04
C VAL A 14 26.94 -12.41 30.33
N LEU A 15 27.36 -11.17 30.01
CA LEU A 15 26.54 -10.23 29.24
C LEU A 15 26.26 -10.74 27.82
N VAL A 16 27.24 -11.34 27.15
CA VAL A 16 27.07 -11.93 25.83
C VAL A 16 26.14 -13.15 25.87
N LEU A 17 26.30 -14.03 26.86
CA LEU A 17 25.42 -15.18 27.04
C LEU A 17 23.99 -14.77 27.40
N ALA A 18 23.83 -13.76 28.26
CA ALA A 18 22.53 -13.20 28.60
C ALA A 18 21.89 -12.54 27.37
N ALA A 19 22.65 -11.77 26.58
CA ALA A 19 22.18 -11.20 25.32
C ALA A 19 21.79 -12.30 24.31
N GLY A 20 22.58 -13.36 24.19
CA GLY A 20 22.28 -14.51 23.35
C GLY A 20 21.02 -15.26 23.79
N GLY A 21 20.82 -15.46 25.10
CA GLY A 21 19.62 -16.06 25.66
C GLY A 21 18.37 -15.19 25.45
N LEU A 22 18.49 -13.87 25.59
CA LEU A 22 17.42 -12.93 25.29
C LEU A 22 17.06 -12.93 23.79
N LEU A 23 18.07 -12.97 22.91
CA LEU A 23 17.83 -13.10 21.48
C LEU A 23 17.07 -14.39 21.16
N LEU A 24 17.49 -15.53 21.72
CA LEU A 24 16.78 -16.80 21.52
C LEU A 24 15.33 -16.76 22.04
N ALA A 25 15.09 -16.14 23.20
CA ALA A 25 13.75 -16.01 23.79
C ALA A 25 12.82 -15.04 23.02
N ALA A 26 13.39 -14.14 22.21
CA ALA A 26 12.65 -13.25 21.33
C ALA A 26 12.10 -13.96 20.08
N PHE A 27 12.70 -15.09 19.68
CA PHE A 27 12.29 -15.85 18.51
C PHE A 27 11.39 -17.01 18.88
N GLU A 28 10.26 -17.12 18.17
CA GLU A 28 9.30 -18.21 18.35
C GLU A 28 9.10 -18.96 17.03
N ARG A 29 8.91 -20.28 17.09
CA ARG A 29 8.68 -21.08 15.87
C ARG A 29 7.33 -20.77 15.23
N GLN A 30 6.30 -20.57 16.04
CA GLN A 30 4.94 -20.33 15.58
C GLN A 30 4.67 -18.83 15.45
N ALA A 31 4.01 -18.43 14.37
CA ALA A 31 3.51 -17.07 14.22
C ALA A 31 2.33 -16.82 15.19
N LEU A 32 2.38 -15.71 15.93
CA LEU A 32 1.27 -15.23 16.74
C LEU A 32 0.07 -14.79 15.89
N VAL A 33 0.31 -14.33 14.67
CA VAL A 33 -0.72 -13.92 13.70
C VAL A 33 -0.54 -14.71 12.41
N SER A 34 -1.55 -15.49 12.05
CA SER A 34 -1.62 -16.24 10.79
C SER A 34 -2.87 -15.83 10.02
N ARG A 35 -2.69 -15.01 8.98
CA ARG A 35 -3.74 -14.51 8.08
C ARG A 35 -3.15 -14.11 6.74
N PRO A 36 -3.94 -14.00 5.65
CA PRO A 36 -3.45 -13.50 4.38
C PRO A 36 -3.18 -11.97 4.42
N ALA A 37 -2.44 -11.49 3.41
CA ALA A 37 -2.15 -10.06 3.19
C ALA A 37 -3.35 -9.24 2.68
N THR A 38 -4.53 -9.87 2.56
CA THR A 38 -5.68 -9.32 1.84
C THR A 38 -6.22 -8.05 2.47
N ILE A 39 -6.53 -7.06 1.62
CA ILE A 39 -7.30 -5.87 1.96
C ILE A 39 -8.69 -6.02 1.37
N THR A 40 -9.72 -5.66 2.14
CA THR A 40 -11.12 -5.82 1.73
C THR A 40 -11.65 -4.55 1.06
N PRO A 41 -12.58 -4.64 0.09
CA PRO A 41 -13.29 -3.48 -0.44
C PRO A 41 -13.99 -2.64 0.64
N GLU A 42 -14.45 -3.28 1.72
CA GLU A 42 -15.03 -2.59 2.87
C GLU A 42 -14.02 -1.68 3.57
N SER A 43 -12.77 -2.13 3.72
CA SER A 43 -11.68 -1.29 4.26
C SER A 43 -11.43 -0.07 3.37
N ILE A 44 -11.45 -0.23 2.04
CA ILE A 44 -11.32 0.89 1.09
C ILE A 44 -12.49 1.87 1.23
N ALA A 45 -13.71 1.36 1.33
CA ALA A 45 -14.91 2.18 1.55
C ALA A 45 -14.83 2.98 2.86
N GLN A 46 -14.36 2.36 3.94
CA GLN A 46 -14.15 3.00 5.24
C GLN A 46 -13.06 4.08 5.16
N ALA A 47 -11.92 3.78 4.53
CA ALA A 47 -10.83 4.73 4.32
C ALA A 47 -11.29 5.95 3.51
N ARG A 48 -11.99 5.73 2.40
CA ARG A 48 -12.53 6.80 1.56
C ARG A 48 -13.53 7.67 2.33
N ARG A 49 -14.44 7.06 3.09
CA ARG A 49 -15.40 7.82 3.92
C ARG A 49 -14.66 8.69 4.94
N LEU A 50 -13.64 8.13 5.61
CA LEU A 50 -12.83 8.85 6.60
C LEU A 50 -12.15 10.09 6.00
N LEU A 51 -11.57 9.95 4.80
CA LEU A 51 -10.92 11.04 4.08
C LEU A 51 -11.91 12.11 3.61
N LEU A 52 -13.08 11.71 3.10
CA LEU A 52 -14.11 12.65 2.64
C LEU A 52 -14.70 13.47 3.80
N THR A 53 -14.89 12.85 4.97
CA THR A 53 -15.43 13.55 6.15
C THR A 53 -14.39 14.39 6.90
N ASN A 54 -13.10 14.14 6.67
CA ASN A 54 -11.99 14.81 7.34
C ASN A 54 -10.95 15.32 6.33
N ASP A 55 -11.39 15.97 5.25
CA ASP A 55 -10.48 16.50 4.23
C ASP A 55 -9.53 17.54 4.86
N PRO A 56 -8.23 17.23 4.98
CA PRO A 56 -7.28 18.07 5.67
C PRO A 56 -7.12 19.46 5.03
N ARG A 57 -7.46 19.60 3.75
CA ARG A 57 -7.35 20.86 2.99
C ARG A 57 -8.45 21.85 3.34
N ARG A 58 -9.51 21.40 4.02
CA ARG A 58 -10.65 22.24 4.42
C ARG A 58 -10.55 22.70 5.87
N LEU A 59 -9.59 22.18 6.62
CA LEU A 59 -9.43 22.44 8.05
C LEU A 59 -8.53 23.65 8.30
N GLN A 60 -8.86 24.43 9.34
CA GLN A 60 -8.06 25.59 9.73
C GLN A 60 -7.01 25.23 10.78
N ALA A 61 -5.89 25.95 10.79
CA ALA A 61 -4.84 25.75 11.78
C ALA A 61 -5.39 25.96 13.20
N GLY A 62 -5.10 25.03 14.11
CA GLY A 62 -5.59 25.04 15.49
C GLY A 62 -6.98 24.44 15.67
N GLU A 63 -7.68 24.05 14.60
CA GLU A 63 -9.01 23.43 14.70
C GLU A 63 -8.92 22.09 15.44
N VAL A 64 -9.76 21.92 16.47
CA VAL A 64 -9.85 20.67 17.24
C VAL A 64 -10.85 19.76 16.57
N ARG A 65 -10.41 18.56 16.19
CA ARG A 65 -11.25 17.55 15.54
C ARG A 65 -11.29 16.27 16.36
N ARG A 66 -12.45 15.61 16.34
CA ARG A 66 -12.61 14.24 16.81
C ARG A 66 -13.02 13.38 15.63
N THR A 67 -12.23 12.35 15.36
CA THR A 67 -12.46 11.42 14.26
C THR A 67 -12.73 10.05 14.82
N VAL A 68 -13.80 9.42 14.31
CA VAL A 68 -14.14 8.03 14.63
C VAL A 68 -13.51 7.14 13.56
N ILE A 69 -12.57 6.30 13.98
CA ILE A 69 -11.87 5.37 13.11
C ILE A 69 -12.41 3.96 13.39
N PRO A 70 -12.97 3.25 12.38
CA PRO A 70 -13.36 1.86 12.56
C PRO A 70 -12.15 0.98 12.93
N ALA A 71 -12.30 0.10 13.92
CA ALA A 71 -11.21 -0.78 14.33
C ALA A 71 -10.75 -1.69 13.19
N GLY A 72 -11.68 -2.17 12.36
CA GLY A 72 -11.36 -3.00 11.18
C GLY A 72 -10.50 -2.27 10.13
N LEU A 73 -10.63 -0.94 10.02
CA LEU A 73 -9.77 -0.16 9.12
C LEU A 73 -8.32 -0.11 9.66
N LEU A 74 -8.15 0.11 10.96
CA LEU A 74 -6.82 0.11 11.58
C LEU A 74 -6.20 -1.29 11.63
N ASP A 75 -7.00 -2.34 11.84
CA ASP A 75 -6.55 -3.74 11.71
C ASP A 75 -6.01 -4.03 10.30
N ALA A 76 -6.76 -3.64 9.26
CA ALA A 76 -6.31 -3.78 7.88
C ALA A 76 -5.03 -2.97 7.61
N ALA A 77 -4.94 -1.73 8.10
CA ALA A 77 -3.76 -0.89 7.94
C ALA A 77 -2.53 -1.47 8.65
N VAL A 78 -2.71 -2.05 9.85
CA VAL A 78 -1.65 -2.73 10.60
C VAL A 78 -1.16 -3.97 9.85
N ASN A 79 -2.07 -4.81 9.34
CA ASN A 79 -1.70 -6.00 8.57
C ASN A 79 -0.99 -5.63 7.26
N TYR A 80 -1.46 -4.59 6.58
CA TYR A 80 -0.84 -4.05 5.38
C TYR A 80 0.59 -3.54 5.66
N ALA A 81 0.77 -2.71 6.68
CA ALA A 81 2.08 -2.19 7.05
C ALA A 81 3.06 -3.30 7.45
N ALA A 82 2.61 -4.28 8.25
CA ALA A 82 3.41 -5.44 8.63
C ALA A 82 3.85 -6.26 7.41
N THR A 83 2.95 -6.47 6.45
CA THR A 83 3.24 -7.17 5.21
C THR A 83 4.25 -6.41 4.37
N ARG A 84 4.01 -5.12 4.14
CA ARG A 84 4.76 -4.30 3.19
C ARG A 84 6.16 -3.93 3.66
N PHE A 85 6.33 -3.67 4.95
CA PHE A 85 7.58 -3.11 5.50
C PHE A 85 8.38 -4.10 6.34
N ALA A 86 7.77 -5.19 6.80
CA ALA A 86 8.40 -6.12 7.73
C ALA A 86 8.24 -7.60 7.36
N ASN A 87 7.76 -7.89 6.14
CA ASN A 87 7.52 -9.25 5.64
C ASN A 87 6.78 -10.11 6.68
N GLY A 88 5.73 -9.55 7.27
CA GLY A 88 5.04 -10.12 8.42
C GLY A 88 3.52 -10.01 8.34
N ARG A 89 2.86 -10.40 9.43
CA ARG A 89 1.42 -10.28 9.63
C ARG A 89 1.11 -9.47 10.86
N GLY A 90 0.01 -8.72 10.79
CA GLY A 90 -0.43 -7.85 11.87
C GLY A 90 -1.90 -8.05 12.19
N ALA A 91 -2.25 -7.85 13.45
CA ALA A 91 -3.63 -7.83 13.91
C ALA A 91 -3.82 -6.75 14.98
N LEU A 92 -4.93 -6.03 14.90
CA LEU A 92 -5.38 -5.09 15.93
C LEU A 92 -6.76 -5.53 16.43
N MET A 93 -6.85 -5.80 17.73
CA MET A 93 -8.07 -6.22 18.39
C MET A 93 -8.46 -5.19 19.45
N LEU A 94 -9.74 -4.90 19.60
CA LEU A 94 -10.24 -4.08 20.71
C LEU A 94 -10.90 -4.96 21.76
N ALA A 95 -10.58 -4.71 23.02
CA ALA A 95 -11.15 -5.38 24.18
C ALA A 95 -11.50 -4.33 25.24
N GLY A 96 -12.79 -4.00 25.36
CA GLY A 96 -13.27 -2.95 26.26
C GLY A 96 -12.63 -1.60 25.95
N THR A 97 -11.81 -1.08 26.89
CA THR A 97 -11.10 0.20 26.79
C THR A 97 -9.63 0.06 26.37
N GLN A 98 -9.24 -1.11 25.90
CA GLN A 98 -7.88 -1.43 25.49
C GLN A 98 -7.85 -1.90 24.03
N ALA A 99 -6.70 -1.72 23.39
CA ALA A 99 -6.40 -2.30 22.09
C ALA A 99 -5.20 -3.22 22.22
N GLU A 100 -5.26 -4.39 21.59
CA GLU A 100 -4.14 -5.33 21.51
C GLU A 100 -3.60 -5.33 20.09
N LEU A 101 -2.34 -4.94 19.94
CA LEU A 101 -1.58 -5.01 18.71
C LEU A 101 -0.71 -6.26 18.74
N ARG A 102 -0.84 -7.11 17.73
CA ARG A 102 -0.01 -8.30 17.54
C ARG A 102 0.67 -8.23 16.18
N LEU A 103 1.97 -8.49 16.15
CA LEU A 103 2.77 -8.59 14.93
C LEU A 103 3.54 -9.91 14.94
N SER A 104 3.63 -10.54 13.78
CA SER A 104 4.49 -11.69 13.52
C SER A 104 5.37 -11.36 12.34
N LEU A 105 6.62 -11.03 12.61
CA LEU A 105 7.56 -10.57 11.59
C LEU A 105 8.48 -11.73 11.19
N GLN A 106 8.80 -11.79 9.89
CA GLN A 106 9.81 -12.71 9.38
C GLN A 106 10.84 -11.92 8.56
N PRO A 107 11.77 -11.22 9.24
CA PRO A 107 12.89 -10.58 8.57
C PRO A 107 13.64 -11.58 7.68
N ALA A 108 14.23 -11.11 6.57
CA ALA A 108 14.89 -11.98 5.60
C ALA A 108 15.97 -12.89 6.22
N TRP A 109 16.70 -12.41 7.22
CA TRP A 109 17.73 -13.16 7.94
C TRP A 109 17.17 -14.26 8.89
N LEU A 110 15.85 -14.30 9.10
CA LEU A 110 15.11 -15.32 9.86
C LEU A 110 14.14 -16.14 8.99
N ALA A 111 14.21 -15.98 7.66
CA ALA A 111 13.35 -16.70 6.75
C ALA A 111 13.50 -18.22 6.97
N GLY A 112 12.38 -18.91 7.23
CA GLY A 112 12.32 -20.36 7.41
C GLY A 112 12.75 -20.89 8.79
N THR A 113 13.28 -20.07 9.70
CA THR A 113 13.77 -20.54 11.02
C THR A 113 12.83 -20.22 12.18
N GLY A 114 12.07 -19.14 12.07
CA GLY A 114 11.09 -18.72 13.08
C GLY A 114 10.47 -17.37 12.77
N HIS A 115 9.83 -16.81 13.80
CA HIS A 115 9.12 -15.54 13.77
C HIS A 115 9.54 -14.67 14.95
N LEU A 116 9.63 -13.37 14.70
CA LEU A 116 9.72 -12.36 15.75
C LEU A 116 8.30 -11.90 16.07
N ASN A 117 7.74 -12.40 17.17
CA ASN A 117 6.41 -12.02 17.61
C ASN A 117 6.47 -10.80 18.51
N ILE A 118 5.64 -9.80 18.24
CA ILE A 118 5.51 -8.61 19.09
C ILE A 118 4.05 -8.52 19.52
N ALA A 119 3.81 -8.39 20.83
CA ALA A 119 2.49 -8.11 21.36
C ALA A 119 2.54 -6.87 22.23
N ALA A 120 1.67 -5.90 21.95
CA ALA A 120 1.57 -4.67 22.72
C ALA A 120 0.12 -4.41 23.09
N THR A 121 -0.12 -4.11 24.37
CA THR A 121 -1.43 -3.69 24.86
C THR A 121 -1.42 -2.18 25.01
N LEU A 122 -2.32 -1.51 24.31
CA LEU A 122 -2.52 -0.07 24.32
C LEU A 122 -3.73 0.25 25.20
N ARG A 123 -3.58 1.26 26.07
CA ARG A 123 -4.68 1.80 26.87
C ARG A 123 -4.70 3.32 26.78
N SER A 124 -5.84 3.92 27.07
CA SER A 124 -5.92 5.37 27.26
C SER A 124 -5.48 5.71 28.69
N ALA A 125 -4.44 6.52 28.84
CA ALA A 125 -3.96 7.05 30.12
C ALA A 125 -3.96 8.58 30.05
N ALA A 126 -4.73 9.24 30.93
CA ALA A 126 -4.94 10.69 30.90
C ALA A 126 -5.40 11.22 29.52
N GLY A 127 -6.20 10.43 28.80
CA GLY A 127 -6.68 10.74 27.45
C GLY A 127 -5.67 10.42 26.34
N LEU A 128 -4.42 10.10 26.62
CA LEU A 128 -3.42 9.80 25.60
C LEU A 128 -3.20 8.28 25.45
N PRO A 129 -2.83 7.80 24.24
CA PRO A 129 -2.46 6.40 24.06
C PRO A 129 -1.17 6.13 24.84
N ALA A 130 -1.16 5.07 25.64
CA ALA A 130 0.01 4.60 26.37
C ALA A 130 0.14 3.08 26.20
N ILE A 131 1.38 2.60 26.06
CA ILE A 131 1.67 1.18 25.99
C ILE A 131 1.65 0.62 27.42
N ALA A 132 0.62 -0.16 27.75
CA ALA A 132 0.44 -0.77 29.06
C ALA A 132 1.39 -1.95 29.28
N SER A 133 1.59 -2.77 28.25
CA SER A 133 2.50 -3.91 28.26
C SER A 133 3.08 -4.12 26.87
N LEU A 134 4.32 -4.57 26.81
CA LEU A 134 5.02 -4.92 25.58
C LEU A 134 5.69 -6.27 25.77
N ARG A 135 5.58 -7.15 24.78
CA ARG A 135 6.20 -8.47 24.78
C ARG A 135 6.88 -8.72 23.43
N LEU A 136 8.10 -9.24 23.47
CA LEU A 136 8.89 -9.65 22.33
C LEU A 136 9.14 -11.17 22.43
N GLY A 137 8.46 -11.96 21.60
CA GLY A 137 8.39 -13.41 21.74
C GLY A 137 7.86 -13.80 23.13
N SER A 138 8.71 -14.48 23.89
CA SER A 138 8.41 -14.86 25.28
C SER A 138 8.84 -13.80 26.31
N LEU A 139 9.58 -12.76 25.90
CA LEU A 139 10.17 -11.78 26.81
C LEU A 139 9.19 -10.63 27.11
N PRO A 140 8.71 -10.49 28.36
CA PRO A 140 8.01 -9.28 28.77
C PRO A 140 9.00 -8.13 28.88
N LEU A 141 8.72 -7.03 28.18
CA LEU A 141 9.50 -5.80 28.27
C LEU A 141 8.84 -4.85 29.28
N PRO A 142 9.63 -4.20 30.15
CA PRO A 142 9.12 -3.14 31.01
C PRO A 142 8.41 -2.06 30.19
N SER A 143 7.18 -1.70 30.56
CA SER A 143 6.37 -0.73 29.81
C SER A 143 7.02 0.66 29.74
N ALA A 144 7.83 1.03 30.74
CA ALA A 144 8.63 2.25 30.74
C ALA A 144 9.65 2.32 29.59
N LEU A 145 10.09 1.19 29.04
CA LEU A 145 11.01 1.14 27.90
C LEU A 145 10.28 1.21 26.56
N ALA A 146 8.97 0.99 26.52
CA ALA A 146 8.23 0.86 25.27
C ALA A 146 8.22 2.16 24.44
N GLU A 147 7.92 3.31 25.05
CA GLU A 147 7.91 4.59 24.32
C GLU A 147 9.31 5.06 23.89
N PRO A 148 10.36 5.01 24.75
CA PRO A 148 11.72 5.31 24.32
C PRO A 148 12.21 4.41 23.18
N LEU A 149 11.95 3.10 23.25
CA LEU A 149 12.31 2.15 22.19
C LEU A 149 11.58 2.47 20.89
N LEU A 150 10.28 2.78 20.95
CA LEU A 150 9.52 3.18 19.76
C LEU A 150 10.08 4.48 19.15
N GLY A 151 10.42 5.47 19.98
CA GLY A 151 11.04 6.71 19.52
C GLY A 151 12.40 6.48 18.85
N LEU A 152 13.26 5.64 19.44
CA LEU A 152 14.54 5.26 18.86
C LEU A 152 14.40 4.52 17.53
N LEU A 153 13.44 3.58 17.44
CA LEU A 153 13.15 2.83 16.22
C LEU A 153 12.63 3.77 15.12
N LEU A 154 11.74 4.70 15.43
CA LEU A 154 11.21 5.65 14.46
C LEU A 154 12.28 6.65 14.01
N ALA A 155 13.15 7.09 14.92
CA ALA A 155 14.27 7.96 14.58
C ALA A 155 15.29 7.26 13.68
N SER A 156 15.60 5.98 13.91
CA SER A 156 16.58 5.24 13.11
C SER A 156 16.12 5.00 11.66
N VAL A 157 14.81 4.94 11.41
CA VAL A 157 14.22 4.86 10.06
C VAL A 157 13.88 6.22 9.47
N GLY A 158 14.24 7.32 10.15
CA GLY A 158 14.04 8.68 9.66
C GLY A 158 12.66 9.29 9.91
N TYR A 159 11.79 8.64 10.71
CA TYR A 159 10.43 9.09 11.03
C TYR A 159 10.27 9.72 12.44
N GLY A 160 11.38 10.07 13.09
CA GLY A 160 11.35 10.61 14.45
C GLY A 160 10.60 11.95 14.55
N ARG A 161 10.77 12.84 13.56
CA ARG A 161 10.14 14.17 13.56
C ARG A 161 8.62 14.07 13.38
N GLU A 162 8.19 13.23 12.44
CA GLU A 162 6.81 12.92 12.12
C GLU A 162 6.10 12.31 13.33
N TRP A 163 6.76 11.37 14.01
CA TRP A 163 6.27 10.79 15.24
C TRP A 163 6.06 11.85 16.33
N HIS A 164 7.03 12.73 16.55
CA HIS A 164 6.91 13.80 17.54
C HIS A 164 5.76 14.76 17.21
N LEU A 165 5.60 15.16 15.95
CA LEU A 165 4.49 16.03 15.51
C LEU A 165 3.13 15.35 15.69
N ALA A 166 2.99 14.10 15.27
CA ALA A 166 1.77 13.32 15.46
C ALA A 166 1.42 13.19 16.94
N ARG A 167 2.42 12.90 17.79
CA ARG A 167 2.23 12.75 19.23
C ARG A 167 1.79 14.05 19.90
N GLN A 168 2.32 15.20 19.46
CA GLN A 168 1.93 16.52 19.96
C GLN A 168 0.56 16.97 19.47
N ALA A 169 0.12 16.53 18.28
CA ALA A 169 -1.19 16.85 17.73
C ALA A 169 -2.31 16.07 18.42
N ILE A 170 -2.06 14.82 18.82
CA ILE A 170 -3.05 13.97 19.51
C ILE A 170 -3.30 14.52 20.91
N ARG A 171 -4.58 14.77 21.22
CA ARG A 171 -5.07 15.20 22.53
C ARG A 171 -5.85 14.12 23.24
N GLU A 172 -6.51 13.26 22.47
CA GLU A 172 -7.38 12.23 23.02
C GLU A 172 -7.31 10.96 22.16
N VAL A 173 -7.23 9.80 22.78
CA VAL A 173 -7.49 8.49 22.17
C VAL A 173 -8.38 7.71 23.11
N ARG A 174 -9.55 7.30 22.62
CA ARG A 174 -10.46 6.38 23.32
C ARG A 174 -10.68 5.14 22.51
N PHE A 175 -10.55 3.99 23.17
CA PHE A 175 -10.87 2.69 22.60
C PHE A 175 -12.28 2.30 23.06
N GLU A 176 -13.15 1.99 22.11
CA GLU A 176 -14.52 1.56 22.39
C GLU A 176 -14.74 0.19 21.73
N GLY A 177 -14.37 -0.86 22.47
CA GLY A 177 -14.42 -2.26 22.00
C GLY A 177 -15.82 -2.72 21.63
N ASP A 178 -16.84 -2.36 22.41
CA ASP A 178 -18.23 -2.75 22.17
C ASP A 178 -18.75 -2.24 20.81
N TYR A 179 -18.28 -1.07 20.39
CA TYR A 179 -18.64 -0.45 19.11
C TYR A 179 -17.58 -0.64 18.02
N ARG A 180 -16.51 -1.40 18.31
CA ARG A 180 -15.36 -1.64 17.42
C ARG A 180 -14.83 -0.36 16.77
N ARG A 181 -14.66 0.70 17.57
CA ARG A 181 -14.20 2.00 17.08
C ARG A 181 -13.15 2.63 17.98
N ILE A 182 -12.29 3.44 17.37
CA ILE A 182 -11.24 4.20 18.04
C ILE A 182 -11.54 5.67 17.77
N ILE A 183 -11.69 6.46 18.82
CA ILE A 183 -11.93 7.89 18.73
C ILE A 183 -10.59 8.60 18.94
N VAL A 184 -10.17 9.38 17.94
CA VAL A 184 -8.94 10.18 18.00
C VAL A 184 -9.31 11.66 17.99
N GLY A 185 -9.02 12.35 19.08
CA GLY A 185 -9.07 13.80 19.19
C GLY A 185 -7.70 14.40 18.89
N TYR A 186 -7.63 15.33 17.95
CA TYR A 186 -6.39 15.98 17.54
C TYR A 186 -6.57 17.46 17.24
N ILE A 187 -5.47 18.22 17.30
CA ILE A 187 -5.40 19.60 16.84
C ILE A 187 -4.80 19.61 15.44
N TRP A 188 -5.53 20.16 14.48
CA TRP A 188 -5.06 20.27 13.11
C TRP A 188 -3.98 21.33 12.98
N GLN A 189 -2.91 20.99 12.26
CA GLN A 189 -1.87 21.93 11.85
C GLN A 189 -1.52 21.65 10.38
N PRO A 190 -1.36 22.68 9.53
CA PRO A 190 -1.01 22.48 8.12
C PRO A 190 0.27 21.64 7.92
N ALA A 191 1.22 21.74 8.86
CA ALA A 191 2.43 20.93 8.86
C ALA A 191 2.14 19.42 8.82
N LEU A 192 1.04 18.94 9.42
CA LEU A 192 0.68 17.50 9.38
C LEU A 192 0.39 17.02 7.96
N LEU A 193 -0.23 17.86 7.11
CA LEU A 193 -0.50 17.52 5.72
C LEU A 193 0.79 17.47 4.90
N GLU A 194 1.68 18.45 5.08
CA GLU A 194 2.97 18.47 4.37
C GLU A 194 3.84 17.25 4.73
N HIS A 195 3.87 16.86 6.01
CA HIS A 195 4.58 15.65 6.42
C HIS A 195 3.90 14.37 5.91
N ALA A 196 2.56 14.31 5.89
CA ALA A 196 1.87 13.16 5.30
C ALA A 196 2.19 12.99 3.81
N ARG A 197 2.37 14.10 3.07
CA ARG A 197 2.80 14.08 1.67
C ARG A 197 4.24 13.61 1.51
N SER A 198 5.16 14.06 2.37
CA SER A 198 6.56 13.62 2.30
C SER A 198 6.76 12.14 2.67
N LEU A 199 5.85 11.58 3.49
CA LEU A 199 5.79 10.13 3.75
C LEU A 199 5.30 9.35 2.52
N ALA A 200 4.38 9.93 1.75
CA ALA A 200 3.83 9.30 0.55
C ALA A 200 4.78 9.35 -0.65
N VAL A 201 5.50 10.46 -0.82
CA VAL A 201 6.49 10.67 -1.89
C VAL A 201 7.73 11.32 -1.31
N ALA A 202 8.84 10.58 -1.31
CA ALA A 202 10.11 11.08 -0.76
C ALA A 202 10.70 12.19 -1.65
N PRO A 203 11.49 13.14 -1.12
CA PRO A 203 12.05 14.24 -1.92
C PRO A 203 12.82 13.82 -3.18
N PRO A 204 13.66 12.76 -3.18
CA PRO A 204 14.31 12.28 -4.41
C PRO A 204 13.31 11.76 -5.46
N GLU A 205 12.18 11.19 -5.03
CA GLU A 205 11.14 10.70 -5.94
C GLU A 205 10.39 11.86 -6.61
N GLN A 206 10.27 13.02 -5.94
CA GLN A 206 9.61 14.21 -6.53
C GLN A 206 10.32 14.67 -7.81
N GLU A 207 11.65 14.64 -7.82
CA GLU A 207 12.45 15.02 -8.99
C GLU A 207 12.28 14.00 -10.12
N LEU A 208 12.23 12.70 -9.82
CA LEU A 208 11.95 11.66 -10.82
C LEU A 208 10.55 11.81 -11.41
N ILE A 209 9.55 12.18 -10.61
CA ILE A 209 8.18 12.48 -11.07
C ILE A 209 8.18 13.70 -12.00
N ARG A 210 8.94 14.75 -11.66
CA ARG A 210 9.10 15.93 -12.52
C ARG A 210 9.74 15.55 -13.87
N ILE A 211 10.80 14.74 -13.86
CA ILE A 211 11.47 14.23 -15.07
C ILE A 211 10.48 13.40 -15.91
N ALA A 212 9.76 12.47 -15.30
CA ALA A 212 8.75 11.65 -15.97
C ALA A 212 7.63 12.52 -16.59
N GLN A 213 7.17 13.56 -15.90
CA GLN A 213 6.21 14.53 -16.43
C GLN A 213 6.76 15.26 -17.65
N SER A 214 8.02 15.70 -17.61
CA SER A 214 8.69 16.33 -18.75
C SER A 214 8.84 15.38 -19.93
N ASN A 215 9.19 14.11 -19.70
CA ASN A 215 9.30 13.09 -20.73
C ASN A 215 7.94 12.81 -21.40
N LEU A 216 6.87 12.69 -20.60
CA LEU A 216 5.50 12.54 -21.11
C LEU A 216 5.10 13.75 -21.97
N ALA A 217 5.34 14.97 -21.46
CA ALA A 217 5.01 16.20 -22.18
C ALA A 217 5.78 16.29 -23.51
N GLY A 218 7.08 15.94 -23.52
CA GLY A 218 7.91 15.92 -24.73
C GLY A 218 7.43 14.89 -25.75
N LEU A 219 7.13 13.66 -25.31
CA LEU A 219 6.66 12.58 -26.18
C LEU A 219 5.32 12.92 -26.87
N LEU A 220 4.47 13.68 -26.19
CA LEU A 220 3.13 14.03 -26.65
C LEU A 220 3.02 15.43 -27.27
N ALA A 221 4.09 16.23 -27.25
CA ALA A 221 4.07 17.64 -27.69
C ALA A 221 3.60 17.83 -29.15
N ALA A 222 3.96 16.91 -30.04
CA ALA A 222 3.62 16.98 -31.46
C ALA A 222 2.24 16.37 -31.80
N ARG A 223 1.50 15.86 -30.81
CA ARG A 223 0.22 15.16 -31.01
C ARG A 223 -0.94 16.14 -30.96
N ALA A 224 -1.89 15.99 -31.88
CA ALA A 224 -3.11 16.76 -31.86
C ALA A 224 -3.98 16.36 -30.64
N PRO A 225 -4.59 17.32 -29.92
CA PRO A 225 -5.48 17.01 -28.81
C PRO A 225 -6.62 16.07 -29.23
N GLY A 226 -6.97 15.13 -28.35
CA GLY A 226 -8.01 14.12 -28.63
C GLY A 226 -7.59 13.00 -29.58
N SER A 227 -6.36 12.98 -30.09
CA SER A 227 -5.88 11.85 -30.89
C SER A 227 -5.82 10.56 -30.07
N ARG A 228 -6.10 9.45 -30.75
CA ARG A 228 -6.03 8.09 -30.19
C ARG A 228 -4.64 7.54 -30.40
N ILE A 229 -4.03 7.04 -29.33
CA ILE A 229 -2.67 6.51 -29.35
C ILE A 229 -2.67 5.17 -28.60
N PRO A 230 -2.18 4.08 -29.22
CA PRO A 230 -1.99 2.83 -28.51
C PRO A 230 -1.05 2.99 -27.30
N LEU A 231 -1.39 2.38 -26.16
CA LEU A 231 -0.72 2.60 -24.88
C LEU A 231 0.76 2.19 -24.94
N GLU A 232 1.09 1.09 -25.62
CA GLU A 232 2.46 0.60 -25.81
C GLU A 232 3.39 1.65 -26.43
N LYS A 233 2.86 2.49 -27.34
CA LYS A 233 3.64 3.55 -28.02
C LYS A 233 3.97 4.72 -27.09
N VAL A 234 3.37 4.76 -25.90
CA VAL A 234 3.65 5.73 -24.84
C VAL A 234 4.38 5.08 -23.68
N LEU A 235 3.88 3.93 -23.21
CA LEU A 235 4.39 3.22 -22.04
C LEU A 235 5.83 2.74 -22.22
N GLY A 236 6.14 2.10 -23.35
CA GLY A 236 7.47 1.54 -23.63
C GLY A 236 8.57 2.62 -23.60
N PRO A 237 8.47 3.68 -24.43
CA PRO A 237 9.46 4.75 -24.45
C PRO A 237 9.65 5.44 -23.10
N LEU A 238 8.59 5.65 -22.33
CA LEU A 238 8.70 6.31 -21.02
C LEU A 238 9.36 5.43 -19.97
N LEU A 239 9.06 4.12 -19.95
CA LEU A 239 9.71 3.18 -19.04
C LEU A 239 11.17 2.89 -19.43
N ALA A 240 11.53 3.07 -20.70
CA ALA A 240 12.90 2.96 -21.18
C ALA A 240 13.75 4.22 -20.91
N ALA A 241 13.12 5.36 -20.62
CA ALA A 241 13.83 6.62 -20.36
C ALA A 241 14.63 6.60 -19.03
N ASP A 242 14.21 5.74 -18.08
CA ASP A 242 14.90 5.51 -16.81
C ASP A 242 14.66 4.04 -16.40
N ASP A 243 15.71 3.23 -16.44
CA ASP A 243 15.66 1.80 -16.11
C ASP A 243 15.63 1.52 -14.60
N THR A 244 15.79 2.55 -13.76
CA THR A 244 15.72 2.40 -12.32
C THR A 244 14.29 2.14 -11.87
N LEU A 245 14.15 1.34 -10.81
CA LEU A 245 12.85 1.08 -10.19
C LEU A 245 12.11 2.38 -9.81
N ALA A 246 12.85 3.37 -9.29
CA ALA A 246 12.29 4.64 -8.87
C ALA A 246 11.79 5.48 -10.08
N GLY A 247 12.56 5.52 -11.17
CA GLY A 247 12.17 6.20 -12.41
C GLY A 247 10.96 5.56 -13.09
N ARG A 248 10.91 4.22 -13.17
CA ARG A 248 9.75 3.49 -13.70
C ARG A 248 8.49 3.69 -12.84
N ARG A 249 8.63 3.70 -11.50
CA ARG A 249 7.53 4.03 -10.57
C ARG A 249 7.01 5.45 -10.77
N ALA A 250 7.90 6.42 -10.93
CA ALA A 250 7.54 7.81 -11.22
C ALA A 250 6.79 7.93 -12.56
N THR A 251 7.24 7.21 -13.59
CA THR A 251 6.58 7.13 -14.90
C THR A 251 5.16 6.59 -14.80
N LEU A 252 4.96 5.46 -14.11
CA LEU A 252 3.61 4.91 -13.91
C LEU A 252 2.70 5.86 -13.14
N LEU A 253 3.22 6.56 -12.12
CA LEU A 253 2.44 7.53 -11.36
C LEU A 253 1.99 8.71 -12.23
N VAL A 254 2.88 9.25 -13.06
CA VAL A 254 2.59 10.34 -14.00
C VAL A 254 1.55 9.90 -15.03
N LEU A 255 1.72 8.72 -15.63
CA LEU A 255 0.75 8.17 -16.59
C LEU A 255 -0.61 7.89 -15.95
N ALA A 256 -0.63 7.36 -14.73
CA ALA A 256 -1.87 7.13 -13.99
C ALA A 256 -2.59 8.45 -13.67
N ALA A 257 -1.86 9.49 -13.24
CA ALA A 257 -2.44 10.81 -13.00
C ALA A 257 -3.00 11.44 -14.29
N PHE A 258 -2.28 11.29 -15.40
CA PHE A 258 -2.72 11.72 -16.72
C PHE A 258 -4.02 11.04 -17.15
N LEU A 259 -4.08 9.70 -17.08
CA LEU A 259 -5.25 8.91 -17.47
C LEU A 259 -6.43 9.06 -16.51
N ALA A 260 -6.18 9.29 -15.23
CA ALA A 260 -7.22 9.57 -14.24
C ALA A 260 -7.71 11.03 -14.28
N GLU A 261 -7.15 11.86 -15.16
CA GLU A 261 -7.38 13.31 -15.25
C GLU A 261 -7.20 14.01 -13.89
N ARG A 262 -6.22 13.55 -13.10
CA ARG A 262 -5.93 14.09 -11.78
C ARG A 262 -4.76 15.05 -11.83
N ASN A 263 -4.92 16.17 -11.12
CA ASN A 263 -3.85 17.15 -10.98
C ASN A 263 -2.81 16.65 -9.97
N LEU A 264 -1.59 16.41 -10.43
CA LEU A 264 -0.44 16.03 -9.58
C LEU A 264 -0.20 17.04 -8.44
N ALA A 265 -0.62 18.30 -8.60
CA ALA A 265 -0.54 19.34 -7.56
C ALA A 265 -1.31 19.00 -6.27
N THR A 266 -2.25 18.04 -6.30
CA THR A 266 -2.91 17.57 -5.08
C THR A 266 -1.95 16.81 -4.16
N LEU A 267 -0.97 16.14 -4.76
CA LEU A 267 0.04 15.34 -4.08
C LEU A 267 1.36 16.12 -3.92
N LEU A 268 1.79 16.81 -4.98
CA LEU A 268 3.04 17.57 -5.07
C LEU A 268 2.75 19.03 -5.46
N PRO A 269 2.61 19.98 -4.51
CA PRO A 269 2.22 21.37 -4.81
C PRO A 269 3.03 22.04 -5.93
N GLU A 270 4.32 21.74 -6.04
CA GLU A 270 5.26 22.22 -7.06
C GLU A 270 4.82 21.84 -8.48
N ALA A 271 4.06 20.75 -8.63
CA ALA A 271 3.53 20.31 -9.90
C ALA A 271 2.52 21.28 -10.53
N ALA A 272 2.02 22.24 -9.76
CA ALA A 272 1.19 23.32 -10.29
C ALA A 272 1.92 24.15 -11.37
N ALA A 273 3.26 24.24 -11.30
CA ALA A 273 4.09 24.98 -12.24
C ALA A 273 4.65 24.12 -13.40
N TRP A 274 4.38 22.82 -13.42
CA TRP A 274 4.93 21.93 -14.45
C TRP A 274 4.16 22.03 -15.78
N THR A 275 4.83 21.64 -16.86
CA THR A 275 4.22 21.57 -18.20
C THR A 275 3.04 20.62 -18.19
N ARG A 276 1.87 21.13 -18.55
CA ARG A 276 0.65 20.33 -18.67
C ARG A 276 0.62 19.60 -20.01
N VAL A 277 0.22 18.34 -19.96
CA VAL A 277 0.01 17.51 -21.15
C VAL A 277 -1.43 17.70 -21.61
N GLN A 278 -1.64 17.86 -22.92
CA GLN A 278 -2.99 17.98 -23.47
C GLN A 278 -3.75 16.65 -23.37
N PRO A 279 -5.08 16.66 -23.18
CA PRO A 279 -5.87 15.44 -23.14
C PRO A 279 -5.75 14.64 -24.44
N LEU A 280 -5.43 13.35 -24.29
CA LEU A 280 -5.30 12.38 -25.37
C LEU A 280 -5.98 11.07 -24.96
N GLN A 281 -6.42 10.29 -25.96
CA GLN A 281 -7.04 8.99 -25.72
C GLN A 281 -5.99 7.90 -25.87
N LEU A 282 -5.37 7.49 -24.77
CA LEU A 282 -4.56 6.27 -24.79
C LEU A 282 -5.47 5.06 -24.80
N THR A 283 -5.18 4.08 -25.64
CA THR A 283 -6.01 2.87 -25.78
C THR A 283 -5.19 1.62 -25.55
N LEU A 284 -5.79 0.63 -24.91
CA LEU A 284 -5.24 -0.71 -24.73
C LEU A 284 -6.29 -1.70 -25.21
N ALA A 285 -5.94 -2.58 -26.14
CA ALA A 285 -6.89 -3.40 -26.90
C ALA A 285 -7.99 -2.54 -27.58
N GLY A 286 -7.61 -1.34 -28.06
CA GLY A 286 -8.53 -0.39 -28.70
C GLY A 286 -9.48 0.35 -27.75
N ARG A 287 -9.37 0.13 -26.43
CA ARG A 287 -10.25 0.64 -25.38
C ARG A 287 -9.55 1.67 -24.48
N TYR A 288 -10.18 2.83 -24.27
CA TYR A 288 -9.64 3.89 -23.41
C TYR A 288 -9.76 3.55 -21.91
N ASP A 289 -10.91 3.00 -21.51
CA ASP A 289 -11.16 2.50 -20.15
C ASP A 289 -10.17 1.41 -19.76
N SER A 290 -9.89 0.44 -20.65
CA SER A 290 -8.91 -0.61 -20.37
C SER A 290 -7.49 -0.06 -20.15
N ALA A 291 -7.05 0.95 -20.92
CA ALA A 291 -5.77 1.61 -20.68
C ALA A 291 -5.74 2.33 -19.32
N GLN A 292 -6.83 3.00 -18.97
CA GLN A 292 -6.98 3.68 -17.68
C GLN A 292 -6.90 2.68 -16.51
N HIS A 293 -7.69 1.61 -16.55
CA HIS A 293 -7.67 0.55 -15.53
C HIS A 293 -6.28 -0.08 -15.38
N PHE A 294 -5.67 -0.48 -16.50
CA PHE A 294 -4.35 -1.08 -16.52
C PHE A 294 -3.29 -0.18 -15.86
N VAL A 295 -3.15 1.06 -16.32
CA VAL A 295 -2.07 1.95 -15.85
C VAL A 295 -2.30 2.38 -14.40
N ILE A 296 -3.54 2.69 -14.01
CA ILE A 296 -3.84 3.06 -12.63
C ILE A 296 -3.54 1.90 -11.69
N SER A 297 -3.97 0.68 -12.04
CA SER A 297 -3.72 -0.51 -11.22
C SER A 297 -2.24 -0.90 -11.19
N ALA A 298 -1.50 -0.70 -12.28
CA ALA A 298 -0.04 -0.85 -12.31
C ALA A 298 0.67 0.15 -11.41
N ALA A 299 0.27 1.43 -11.45
CA ALA A 299 0.83 2.45 -10.57
C ALA A 299 0.51 2.16 -9.10
N LEU A 300 -0.73 1.78 -8.78
CA LEU A 300 -1.13 1.41 -7.43
C LEU A 300 -0.34 0.21 -6.90
N ALA A 301 -0.14 -0.83 -7.70
CA ALA A 301 0.68 -1.97 -7.32
C ALA A 301 2.15 -1.57 -7.13
N ALA A 302 2.71 -0.81 -8.07
CA ALA A 302 4.11 -0.37 -8.00
C ALA A 302 4.41 0.56 -6.80
N TRP A 303 3.41 1.28 -6.27
CA TRP A 303 3.59 2.19 -5.14
C TRP A 303 3.12 1.62 -3.80
N ALA A 304 2.03 0.85 -3.81
CA ALA A 304 1.35 0.38 -2.61
C ALA A 304 1.15 -1.14 -2.56
N GLY A 305 1.65 -1.90 -3.54
CA GLY A 305 1.57 -3.35 -3.61
C GLY A 305 0.22 -3.89 -4.08
N GLU A 306 0.26 -5.10 -4.63
CA GLU A 306 -0.87 -5.85 -5.18
C GLU A 306 -2.10 -5.88 -4.26
N PRO A 307 -2.02 -6.24 -2.96
CA PRO A 307 -3.22 -6.38 -2.14
C PRO A 307 -4.05 -5.10 -2.02
N LEU A 308 -3.40 -3.93 -2.04
CA LEU A 308 -4.12 -2.65 -2.01
C LEU A 308 -4.67 -2.28 -3.38
N ALA A 309 -3.90 -2.52 -4.45
CA ALA A 309 -4.33 -2.26 -5.81
C ALA A 309 -5.58 -3.07 -6.18
N GLU A 310 -5.59 -4.38 -5.93
CA GLU A 310 -6.73 -5.26 -6.18
C GLU A 310 -7.98 -4.83 -5.39
N ALA A 311 -7.81 -4.47 -4.11
CA ALA A 311 -8.92 -4.05 -3.28
C ALA A 311 -9.55 -2.73 -3.76
N ILE A 312 -8.73 -1.80 -4.28
CA ILE A 312 -9.21 -0.54 -4.86
C ILE A 312 -9.95 -0.80 -6.17
N GLY A 313 -9.40 -1.62 -7.07
CA GLY A 313 -10.06 -1.99 -8.33
C GLY A 313 -11.41 -2.65 -8.09
N LEU A 314 -11.46 -3.67 -7.23
CA LEU A 314 -12.72 -4.32 -6.87
C LEU A 314 -13.72 -3.38 -6.18
N TYR A 315 -13.25 -2.48 -5.31
CA TYR A 315 -14.12 -1.47 -4.71
C TYR A 315 -14.75 -0.55 -5.78
N LYS A 316 -13.97 -0.14 -6.80
CA LYS A 316 -14.46 0.67 -7.92
C LYS A 316 -15.58 -0.08 -8.65
N GLU A 317 -15.34 -1.32 -9.06
CA GLU A 317 -16.34 -2.12 -9.79
C GLU A 317 -17.63 -2.32 -9.00
N LEU A 318 -17.52 -2.59 -7.70
CA LEU A 318 -18.69 -2.70 -6.81
C LEU A 318 -19.42 -1.35 -6.63
N ALA A 319 -18.71 -0.23 -6.69
CA ALA A 319 -19.30 1.10 -6.65
C ALA A 319 -19.98 1.46 -7.97
N ASP A 320 -19.39 1.10 -9.11
CA ASP A 320 -19.90 1.36 -10.46
C ASP A 320 -21.18 0.57 -10.74
N ALA A 321 -21.29 -0.64 -10.19
CA ALA A 321 -22.53 -1.42 -10.14
C ALA A 321 -23.71 -0.68 -9.48
N ARG A 322 -23.42 0.24 -8.54
CA ARG A 322 -24.42 1.02 -7.78
C ARG A 322 -24.78 2.35 -8.42
N HIS A 323 -23.85 2.97 -9.15
CA HIS A 323 -23.99 4.34 -9.67
C HIS A 323 -24.23 4.43 -11.18
N GLY A 324 -24.47 3.29 -11.85
CA GLY A 324 -25.06 3.25 -13.19
C GLY A 324 -24.13 2.84 -14.33
N TYR A 325 -22.81 2.79 -14.10
CA TYR A 325 -21.83 2.28 -15.06
C TYR A 325 -21.88 0.75 -15.18
N GLY A 326 -22.24 0.06 -14.08
CA GLY A 326 -22.30 -1.40 -14.00
C GLY A 326 -20.94 -2.01 -13.62
N PHE A 327 -20.98 -3.22 -13.05
CA PHE A 327 -19.78 -4.03 -12.80
C PHE A 327 -19.25 -4.61 -14.10
N SER A 328 -17.94 -4.57 -14.32
CA SER A 328 -17.28 -5.10 -15.52
C SER A 328 -16.15 -6.09 -15.18
N PHE A 329 -16.30 -7.33 -15.66
CA PHE A 329 -15.22 -8.31 -15.58
C PHE A 329 -14.08 -7.98 -16.56
N ALA A 330 -14.36 -7.23 -17.63
CA ALA A 330 -13.32 -6.76 -18.54
C ALA A 330 -12.44 -5.69 -17.88
N ASP A 331 -13.04 -4.78 -17.12
CA ASP A 331 -12.31 -3.79 -16.33
C ASP A 331 -11.49 -4.45 -15.23
N LEU A 332 -12.04 -5.46 -14.57
CA LEU A 332 -11.30 -6.27 -13.59
C LEU A 332 -10.13 -7.04 -14.22
N ALA A 333 -10.26 -7.48 -15.47
CA ALA A 333 -9.16 -8.11 -16.21
C ALA A 333 -8.05 -7.11 -16.53
N ALA A 334 -8.40 -5.88 -16.93
CA ALA A 334 -7.44 -4.80 -17.12
C ALA A 334 -6.77 -4.39 -15.80
N ASP A 335 -7.52 -4.31 -14.70
CA ASP A 335 -6.97 -4.06 -13.37
C ASP A 335 -5.96 -5.12 -12.96
N ARG A 336 -6.28 -6.41 -13.14
CA ARG A 336 -5.38 -7.53 -12.80
C ARG A 336 -4.12 -7.56 -13.65
N ALA A 337 -4.23 -7.31 -14.95
CA ALA A 337 -3.08 -7.19 -15.85
C ALA A 337 -2.17 -6.02 -15.45
N GLY A 338 -2.78 -4.88 -15.10
CA GLY A 338 -2.08 -3.71 -14.57
C GLY A 338 -1.38 -4.01 -13.24
N THR A 339 -2.10 -4.56 -12.26
CA THR A 339 -1.54 -4.95 -10.96
C THR A 339 -0.36 -5.90 -11.13
N SER A 340 -0.50 -6.94 -11.96
CA SER A 340 0.58 -7.87 -12.26
C SER A 340 1.79 -7.18 -12.91
N PHE A 341 1.56 -6.23 -13.83
CA PHE A 341 2.63 -5.43 -14.45
C PHE A 341 3.39 -4.61 -13.40
N GLY A 342 2.67 -3.98 -12.46
CA GLY A 342 3.28 -3.23 -11.36
C GLY A 342 4.09 -4.11 -10.41
N GLU A 343 3.65 -5.33 -10.14
CA GLU A 343 4.41 -6.31 -9.34
C GLU A 343 5.68 -6.79 -10.07
N LEU A 344 5.60 -7.09 -11.37
CA LEU A 344 6.78 -7.45 -12.18
C LEU A 344 7.84 -6.32 -12.16
N LEU A 345 7.38 -5.08 -12.19
CA LEU A 345 8.24 -3.90 -12.07
C LEU A 345 8.90 -3.85 -10.67
N LEU A 346 8.16 -4.09 -9.59
CA LEU A 346 8.69 -4.14 -8.22
C LEU A 346 9.72 -5.26 -8.03
N SER A 347 9.45 -6.44 -8.59
CA SER A 347 10.32 -7.61 -8.49
C SER A 347 11.52 -7.56 -9.43
N ARG A 348 11.65 -6.53 -10.27
CA ARG A 348 12.65 -6.42 -11.35
C ARG A 348 12.67 -7.67 -12.24
N SER A 349 11.48 -8.06 -12.70
CA SER A 349 11.31 -9.25 -13.54
C SER A 349 12.13 -9.14 -14.84
N PRO A 350 12.95 -10.16 -15.16
CA PRO A 350 13.63 -10.25 -16.45
C PRO A 350 12.67 -10.25 -17.65
N GLU A 351 11.48 -10.83 -17.49
CA GLU A 351 10.45 -10.87 -18.54
C GLU A 351 9.96 -9.46 -18.90
N LEU A 352 9.81 -8.58 -17.91
CA LEU A 352 9.48 -7.18 -18.16
C LEU A 352 10.62 -6.45 -18.88
N ASP A 353 11.86 -6.64 -18.44
CA ASP A 353 13.02 -6.01 -19.09
C ASP A 353 13.19 -6.49 -20.55
N GLN A 354 12.96 -7.78 -20.79
CA GLN A 354 12.95 -8.34 -22.14
C GLN A 354 11.84 -7.72 -22.99
N LEU A 355 10.62 -7.60 -22.46
CA LEU A 355 9.51 -6.98 -23.18
C LEU A 355 9.83 -5.53 -23.57
N LEU A 356 10.35 -4.73 -22.63
CA LEU A 356 10.72 -3.34 -22.85
C LEU A 356 11.84 -3.17 -23.89
N GLY A 357 12.64 -4.22 -24.14
CA GLY A 357 13.66 -4.26 -25.20
C GLY A 357 13.11 -4.60 -26.59
N THR A 358 11.81 -4.82 -26.75
CA THR A 358 11.15 -5.18 -28.01
C THR A 358 10.12 -4.14 -28.44
N ASP A 359 9.64 -4.19 -29.69
CA ASP A 359 8.48 -3.41 -30.14
C ASP A 359 7.20 -4.19 -29.80
N PHE A 360 6.86 -4.23 -28.50
CA PHE A 360 5.69 -4.92 -27.99
C PHE A 360 4.38 -4.22 -28.37
N THR A 361 3.28 -4.94 -28.24
CA THR A 361 1.93 -4.53 -28.62
C THR A 361 0.95 -4.69 -27.46
N ASP A 362 -0.27 -4.16 -27.62
CA ASP A 362 -1.36 -4.32 -26.64
C ASP A 362 -1.59 -5.79 -26.20
N THR A 363 -1.42 -6.76 -27.11
CA THR A 363 -1.64 -8.18 -26.80
C THR A 363 -0.57 -8.81 -25.91
N ASP A 364 0.58 -8.13 -25.76
CA ASP A 364 1.63 -8.55 -24.83
C ASP A 364 1.35 -8.05 -23.40
N LEU A 365 0.48 -7.05 -23.25
CA LEU A 365 0.09 -6.45 -21.97
C LEU A 365 -1.26 -6.93 -21.45
N LEU A 366 -2.23 -7.19 -22.33
CA LEU A 366 -3.60 -7.49 -21.94
C LEU A 366 -4.14 -8.70 -22.72
N PRO A 367 -4.66 -9.73 -22.03
CA PRO A 367 -5.35 -10.81 -22.72
C PRO A 367 -6.64 -10.33 -23.42
N PRO A 368 -7.17 -11.10 -24.38
CA PRO A 368 -8.46 -10.80 -24.98
C PRO A 368 -9.57 -10.68 -23.94
N LEU A 369 -10.33 -9.57 -24.01
CA LEU A 369 -11.45 -9.28 -23.11
C LEU A 369 -12.78 -9.89 -23.60
N ASP A 370 -12.81 -10.41 -24.84
CA ASP A 370 -14.03 -10.93 -25.45
C ASP A 370 -14.70 -12.00 -24.59
N GLY A 371 -16.03 -11.88 -24.46
CA GLY A 371 -16.86 -12.80 -23.69
C GLY A 371 -16.84 -12.60 -22.17
N LEU A 372 -16.08 -11.62 -21.65
CA LEU A 372 -16.20 -11.23 -20.25
C LEU A 372 -17.49 -10.41 -20.04
N PRO A 373 -18.30 -10.70 -19.01
CA PRO A 373 -19.53 -9.94 -18.76
C PRO A 373 -19.24 -8.50 -18.31
N GLU A 374 -19.96 -7.53 -18.87
CA GLU A 374 -19.82 -6.10 -18.59
C GLU A 374 -21.18 -5.44 -18.32
N TYR A 375 -21.16 -4.20 -17.82
CA TYR A 375 -22.34 -3.35 -17.60
C TYR A 375 -23.40 -3.96 -16.65
N LEU A 376 -22.97 -4.82 -15.72
CA LEU A 376 -23.87 -5.52 -14.82
C LEU A 376 -24.35 -4.59 -13.70
N ARG A 377 -25.64 -4.27 -13.66
CA ARG A 377 -26.21 -3.50 -12.54
C ARG A 377 -26.11 -4.31 -11.25
N GLN A 378 -26.05 -3.64 -10.11
CA GLN A 378 -25.88 -4.29 -8.80
C GLN A 378 -26.81 -5.50 -8.56
N ARG A 379 -28.11 -5.38 -8.89
CA ARG A 379 -29.06 -6.49 -8.69
C ARG A 379 -28.72 -7.70 -9.56
N GLU A 380 -28.38 -7.47 -10.82
CA GLU A 380 -27.99 -8.53 -11.75
C GLU A 380 -26.67 -9.18 -11.32
N PHE A 381 -25.67 -8.36 -10.96
CA PHE A 381 -24.39 -8.84 -10.47
C PHE A 381 -24.58 -9.75 -9.24
N HIS A 382 -25.32 -9.31 -8.23
CA HIS A 382 -25.59 -10.13 -7.04
C HIS A 382 -26.39 -11.39 -7.36
N GLN A 383 -27.40 -11.31 -8.23
CA GLN A 383 -28.21 -12.48 -8.59
C GLN A 383 -27.40 -13.55 -9.34
N ARG A 384 -26.53 -13.13 -10.27
CA ARG A 384 -25.78 -14.05 -11.13
C ARG A 384 -24.49 -14.55 -10.50
N TYR A 385 -23.80 -13.68 -9.76
CA TYR A 385 -22.44 -13.92 -9.30
C TYR A 385 -22.30 -13.87 -7.78
N GLY A 386 -23.23 -13.28 -7.03
CA GLY A 386 -23.19 -13.17 -5.57
C GLY A 386 -22.11 -12.24 -5.01
N GLY A 387 -20.98 -12.09 -5.70
CA GLY A 387 -19.80 -11.32 -5.30
C GLY A 387 -18.63 -12.23 -4.89
N PRO A 388 -17.52 -11.66 -4.39
CA PRO A 388 -16.34 -12.41 -3.97
C PRO A 388 -16.65 -13.59 -3.05
N GLY A 389 -16.04 -14.75 -3.31
CA GLY A 389 -16.26 -15.99 -2.55
C GLY A 389 -17.48 -16.81 -2.98
N ASN A 390 -18.21 -16.36 -4.01
CA ASN A 390 -19.25 -17.18 -4.63
C ASN A 390 -18.68 -17.95 -5.84
N PRO A 391 -19.04 -19.24 -6.02
CA PRO A 391 -18.48 -20.07 -7.09
C PRO A 391 -18.70 -19.54 -8.51
N ALA A 392 -19.75 -18.75 -8.76
CA ALA A 392 -19.99 -18.16 -10.08
C ALA A 392 -19.03 -16.99 -10.35
N TYR A 393 -18.78 -16.14 -9.36
CA TYR A 393 -17.78 -15.08 -9.43
C TYR A 393 -16.37 -15.65 -9.56
N ASP A 394 -16.01 -16.58 -8.67
CA ASP A 394 -14.66 -17.14 -8.59
C ASP A 394 -14.26 -17.87 -9.89
N ARG A 395 -15.22 -18.47 -10.61
CA ARG A 395 -14.99 -19.07 -11.94
C ARG A 395 -14.56 -18.04 -12.99
N LEU A 396 -15.18 -16.86 -13.02
CA LEU A 396 -14.78 -15.80 -13.96
C LEU A 396 -13.43 -15.21 -13.59
N ILE A 397 -13.15 -15.08 -12.29
CA ILE A 397 -11.83 -14.68 -11.81
C ILE A 397 -10.76 -15.67 -12.25
N ALA A 398 -11.00 -16.97 -12.07
CA ALA A 398 -10.08 -18.02 -12.50
C ALA A 398 -9.88 -18.01 -14.03
N GLU A 399 -10.92 -17.70 -14.81
CA GLU A 399 -10.80 -17.54 -16.26
C GLU A 399 -9.94 -16.33 -16.64
N ILE A 400 -10.12 -15.18 -15.98
CA ILE A 400 -9.27 -13.99 -16.19
C ILE A 400 -7.81 -14.33 -15.88
N GLU A 401 -7.55 -14.96 -14.73
CA GLU A 401 -6.20 -15.40 -14.34
C GLU A 401 -5.59 -16.36 -15.35
N ARG A 402 -6.38 -17.34 -15.83
CA ARG A 402 -5.91 -18.29 -16.84
C ARG A 402 -5.52 -17.60 -18.14
N ARG A 403 -6.31 -16.61 -18.59
CA ARG A 403 -5.98 -15.81 -19.78
C ARG A 403 -4.72 -15.00 -19.56
N LEU A 404 -4.59 -14.36 -18.40
CA LEU A 404 -3.42 -13.54 -18.05
C LEU A 404 -2.13 -14.38 -18.03
N LEU A 405 -2.15 -15.53 -17.35
CA LEU A 405 -1.00 -16.43 -17.24
C LEU A 405 -0.61 -17.12 -18.57
N ALA A 406 -1.45 -17.03 -19.60
CA ALA A 406 -1.11 -17.51 -20.93
C ALA A 406 -0.11 -16.59 -21.64
N LEU A 407 -0.11 -15.29 -21.32
CA LEU A 407 0.80 -14.30 -21.89
C LEU A 407 2.23 -14.56 -21.38
N PRO A 408 3.27 -14.48 -22.23
CA PRO A 408 4.66 -14.66 -21.82
C PRO A 408 5.07 -13.75 -20.67
N LEU A 409 4.60 -12.49 -20.66
CA LEU A 409 4.92 -11.49 -19.65
C LEU A 409 4.54 -11.92 -18.23
N TYR A 410 3.38 -12.54 -18.05
CA TYR A 410 2.81 -12.87 -16.74
C TYR A 410 3.02 -14.32 -16.32
N ARG A 411 3.69 -15.11 -17.14
CA ARG A 411 3.91 -16.52 -16.86
C ARG A 411 4.81 -16.64 -15.63
N ARG A 412 4.26 -17.16 -14.53
CA ARG A 412 5.04 -17.49 -13.34
C ARG A 412 5.92 -18.69 -13.66
N ASN A 413 7.17 -18.45 -14.06
CA ASN A 413 8.20 -19.48 -14.09
C ASN A 413 8.45 -19.87 -12.62
N GLY A 414 8.00 -21.05 -12.22
CA GLY A 414 7.99 -21.47 -10.82
C GLY A 414 9.36 -21.33 -10.17
N ALA A 415 9.49 -20.41 -9.21
CA ALA A 415 10.47 -20.53 -8.15
C ALA A 415 9.89 -21.53 -7.13
N SER A 416 10.33 -22.78 -7.27
CA SER A 416 10.18 -23.85 -6.26
C SER A 416 10.85 -23.49 -4.95
#